data_AF-A0A7W7T119-F1
#
_entry.id   AF-A0A7W7T119-F1
#
_cell.length_a   1.000
_cell.length_b   1.000
_cell.length_c   1.000
_cell.angle_alpha   90.00
_cell.angle_beta   90.00
_cell.angle_gamma   90.00
#
_symmetry.space_group_name_H-M   'P 1'
#
loop_
_entity.id
_entity.type
_entity.pdbx_description
1 polymer ?
#
loop_
_entity_poly.entity_id
_entity_poly.type
_entity_poly.pdbx_seq_one_letter_code
_entity_poly.pdbx_strand_id
1 'polypeptide(L)'
;MRTKVPVLGLLLVVAGCGQPASVASPDVATSTAITSSIAPEVSVPEVSVPEIAPEAGTVVLILSVEAGATDGVVARLRELGGTVEAVDATIGYVRVSVPTAVAKAVGKIDGVRRVDVEMPLSNEDPEP
;
A
#
# COMPACT_ATOMS: atom_id res chain seq x y z
N MET A 1 -12.09 -55.25 2.92
CA MET A 1 -12.94 -54.49 3.86
C MET A 1 -13.39 -53.22 3.16
N ARG A 2 -14.70 -53.06 2.99
CA ARG A 2 -15.37 -51.92 2.36
C ARG A 2 -15.73 -50.91 3.45
N THR A 3 -15.40 -49.65 3.27
CA THR A 3 -16.11 -48.57 3.98
C THR A 3 -16.24 -47.37 3.04
N LYS A 4 -17.45 -47.28 2.45
CA LYS A 4 -17.97 -46.09 1.77
C LYS A 4 -18.54 -45.17 2.84
N VAL A 5 -18.28 -43.88 2.77
CA VAL A 5 -19.07 -42.85 3.45
C VAL A 5 -19.39 -41.74 2.42
N PRO A 6 -20.66 -41.51 2.09
CA PRO A 6 -21.11 -40.42 1.23
C PRO A 6 -21.77 -39.31 2.06
N VAL A 7 -21.44 -38.04 1.83
CA VAL A 7 -22.18 -36.87 2.34
C VAL A 7 -21.98 -35.74 1.32
N LEU A 8 -22.99 -35.45 0.49
CA LEU A 8 -23.89 -34.28 0.59
C LEU A 8 -23.13 -32.99 0.20
N GLY A 9 -23.23 -32.46 -1.02
CA GLY A 9 -24.47 -32.11 -1.69
C GLY A 9 -24.98 -30.77 -1.17
N LEU A 10 -24.38 -29.65 -1.61
CA LEU A 10 -24.99 -28.33 -1.48
C LEU A 10 -24.67 -27.46 -2.69
N LEU A 11 -25.73 -27.13 -3.42
CA LEU A 11 -25.77 -26.38 -4.66
C LEU A 11 -26.27 -24.98 -4.30
N LEU A 12 -25.49 -23.94 -4.59
CA LEU A 12 -25.88 -22.54 -4.35
C LEU A 12 -25.71 -21.75 -5.66
N VAL A 13 -26.82 -21.64 -6.38
CA VAL A 13 -27.02 -20.67 -7.46
C VAL A 13 -27.41 -19.34 -6.82
N VAL A 14 -26.64 -18.29 -7.07
CA VAL A 14 -27.05 -16.90 -6.83
C VAL A 14 -27.11 -16.20 -8.17
N ALA A 15 -28.34 -16.00 -8.65
CA ALA A 15 -28.68 -15.03 -9.67
C ALA A 15 -28.97 -13.69 -8.96
N GLY A 16 -28.39 -12.59 -9.44
CA GLY A 16 -28.63 -11.27 -8.88
C GLY A 16 -28.14 -10.15 -9.81
N CYS A 17 -29.05 -9.64 -10.63
CA CYS A 17 -28.89 -8.46 -11.47
C CYS A 17 -28.72 -7.18 -10.64
N GLY A 18 -28.02 -6.19 -11.18
CA GLY A 18 -28.16 -4.81 -10.71
C GLY A 18 -27.02 -3.87 -11.08
N GLN A 19 -26.97 -3.44 -12.35
CA GLN A 19 -26.31 -2.17 -12.69
C GLN A 19 -27.17 -1.00 -12.22
N PRO A 20 -26.55 0.10 -11.78
CA PRO A 20 -27.04 1.41 -12.19
C PRO A 20 -26.00 2.15 -13.03
N ALA A 21 -26.42 2.52 -14.23
CA ALA A 21 -25.81 3.56 -15.04
C ALA A 21 -25.91 4.90 -14.30
N SER A 22 -24.80 5.62 -14.17
CA SER A 22 -24.81 7.03 -13.78
C SER A 22 -24.56 7.89 -15.01
N VAL A 23 -25.42 8.89 -15.14
CA VAL A 23 -25.69 9.72 -16.31
C VAL A 23 -25.14 11.12 -16.06
N ALA A 24 -24.66 11.75 -17.13
CA ALA A 24 -24.61 13.19 -17.39
C ALA A 24 -23.57 14.09 -16.67
N SER A 25 -22.64 14.56 -17.53
CA SER A 25 -21.89 15.83 -17.66
C SER A 25 -22.54 17.13 -17.12
N PRO A 26 -21.97 18.35 -17.35
CA PRO A 26 -20.58 18.81 -17.56
C PRO A 26 -20.19 19.94 -16.56
N ASP A 27 -18.90 20.29 -16.42
CA ASP A 27 -18.57 21.65 -15.98
C ASP A 27 -17.37 22.21 -16.74
N VAL A 28 -17.55 23.46 -17.16
CA VAL A 28 -16.72 24.24 -18.06
C VAL A 28 -15.77 25.05 -17.20
N ALA A 29 -14.47 24.95 -17.44
CA ALA A 29 -13.54 25.97 -17.00
C ALA A 29 -12.46 26.18 -18.06
N THR A 30 -12.78 27.10 -18.98
CA THR A 30 -11.84 27.95 -19.69
C THR A 30 -10.74 28.41 -18.75
N SER A 31 -9.50 27.94 -18.95
CA SER A 31 -8.32 28.52 -18.32
C SER A 31 -7.60 29.37 -19.36
N THR A 32 -7.78 30.66 -19.19
CA THR A 32 -7.23 31.79 -19.93
C THR A 32 -5.72 31.75 -19.98
N ALA A 33 -5.18 31.96 -21.18
CA ALA A 33 -3.77 32.21 -21.41
C ALA A 33 -3.31 33.48 -20.67
N ILE A 34 -2.19 33.39 -19.96
CA ILE A 34 -1.35 34.53 -19.61
C ILE A 34 0.08 34.24 -20.08
N THR A 35 0.40 34.81 -21.23
CA THR A 35 1.76 35.17 -21.60
C THR A 35 2.18 36.34 -20.72
N SER A 36 3.27 36.20 -19.96
CA SER A 36 4.03 37.33 -19.47
C SER A 36 5.51 36.99 -19.51
N SER A 37 6.17 37.63 -20.47
CA SER A 37 7.60 37.70 -20.70
C SER A 37 8.19 38.69 -19.71
N ILE A 38 9.04 38.23 -18.80
CA ILE A 38 10.13 39.03 -18.24
C ILE A 38 11.23 38.07 -17.79
N ALA A 39 12.36 38.10 -18.48
CA ALA A 39 13.57 37.40 -18.08
C ALA A 39 14.34 38.26 -17.07
N PRO A 40 14.62 37.74 -15.87
CA PRO A 40 15.83 38.06 -15.16
C PRO A 40 16.79 36.88 -15.31
N GLU A 41 18.00 37.17 -15.76
CA GLU A 41 19.14 36.27 -15.72
C GLU A 41 19.47 36.02 -14.23
N VAL A 42 18.76 35.10 -13.60
CA VAL A 42 19.05 34.64 -12.24
C VAL A 42 20.09 33.56 -12.37
N SER A 43 21.34 33.94 -12.12
CA SER A 43 22.43 33.01 -11.84
C SER A 43 21.96 32.04 -10.76
N VAL A 44 21.64 30.81 -11.17
CA VAL A 44 21.30 29.73 -10.26
C VAL A 44 22.62 29.32 -9.60
N PRO A 45 22.84 29.55 -8.29
CA PRO A 45 23.90 28.82 -7.62
C PRO A 45 23.51 27.36 -7.77
N GLU A 46 24.38 26.59 -8.41
CA GLU A 46 24.26 25.15 -8.56
C GLU A 46 24.11 24.57 -7.16
N VAL A 47 22.85 24.38 -6.73
CA VAL A 47 22.52 23.63 -5.55
C VAL A 47 23.00 22.24 -5.89
N SER A 48 24.19 21.90 -5.40
CA SER A 48 24.64 20.53 -5.30
C SER A 48 23.57 19.83 -4.47
N VAL A 49 22.62 19.21 -5.17
CA VAL A 49 21.71 18.25 -4.58
C VAL A 49 22.65 17.20 -4.03
N PRO A 50 22.80 17.05 -2.69
CA PRO A 50 23.51 15.90 -2.19
C PRO A 50 22.79 14.71 -2.80
N GLU A 51 23.52 13.92 -3.57
CA GLU A 51 23.07 12.63 -4.04
C GLU A 51 22.67 11.87 -2.78
N ILE A 52 21.37 11.89 -2.46
CA ILE A 52 20.82 11.03 -1.42
C ILE A 52 20.92 9.65 -2.04
N ALA A 53 22.07 9.01 -1.82
CA ALA A 53 22.19 7.58 -1.96
C ALA A 53 20.93 7.01 -1.31
N PRO A 54 20.16 6.15 -2.01
CA PRO A 54 18.93 5.61 -1.45
C PRO A 54 19.32 4.97 -0.13
N GLU A 55 19.02 5.66 0.97
CA GLU A 55 19.44 5.20 2.27
C GLU A 55 18.89 3.79 2.38
N ALA A 56 19.74 2.84 2.71
CA ALA A 56 19.35 1.46 2.94
C ALA A 56 18.52 1.41 4.24
N GLY A 57 17.41 2.13 4.24
CA GLY A 57 16.49 2.28 5.34
C GLY A 57 15.49 1.14 5.32
N THR A 58 15.04 0.80 6.51
CA THR A 58 13.89 -0.05 6.72
C THR A 58 12.70 0.81 7.12
N VAL A 59 11.54 0.51 6.56
CA VAL A 59 10.27 1.13 6.96
C VAL A 59 9.40 0.10 7.65
N VAL A 60 8.73 0.51 8.71
CA VAL A 60 7.74 -0.33 9.38
C VAL A 60 6.39 -0.10 8.70
N LEU A 61 5.79 -1.21 8.26
CA LEU A 61 4.49 -1.24 7.60
C LEU A 61 3.48 -1.95 8.49
N ILE A 62 2.28 -1.40 8.52
CA ILE A 62 1.10 -2.01 9.10
C ILE A 62 0.21 -2.48 7.95
N LEU A 63 -0.12 -3.76 7.94
CA LEU A 63 -0.86 -4.41 6.88
C LEU A 63 -2.20 -4.90 7.39
N SER A 64 -3.24 -4.64 6.60
CA SER A 64 -4.52 -5.34 6.71
C SER A 64 -4.58 -6.42 5.64
N VAL A 65 -4.80 -7.67 6.05
CA VAL A 65 -4.77 -8.87 5.24
C VAL A 65 -6.16 -9.51 5.21
N GLU A 66 -6.50 -10.15 4.09
CA GLU A 66 -7.72 -10.95 3.96
C GLU A 66 -7.76 -12.12 4.95
N ALA A 67 -8.96 -12.49 5.36
CA ALA A 67 -9.16 -13.62 6.26
C ALA A 67 -8.68 -14.91 5.59
N GLY A 68 -7.81 -15.67 6.27
CA GLY A 68 -7.21 -16.89 5.74
C GLY A 68 -6.00 -16.68 4.82
N ALA A 69 -5.61 -15.44 4.51
CA ALA A 69 -4.43 -15.14 3.69
C ALA A 69 -3.17 -14.81 4.52
N THR A 70 -3.28 -14.65 5.84
CA THR A 70 -2.20 -14.18 6.73
C THR A 70 -0.91 -14.98 6.58
N ASP A 71 -0.97 -16.31 6.62
CA ASP A 71 0.24 -17.15 6.54
C ASP A 71 0.94 -17.03 5.19
N GLY A 72 0.17 -16.97 4.10
CA GLY A 72 0.68 -16.76 2.75
C GLY A 72 1.36 -15.39 2.60
N VAL A 73 0.72 -14.34 3.11
CA VAL A 73 1.28 -12.99 3.11
C VAL A 73 2.57 -12.92 3.93
N VAL A 74 2.59 -13.51 5.14
CA VAL A 74 3.78 -13.54 6.01
C VAL A 74 4.95 -14.26 5.33
N ALA A 75 4.70 -15.36 4.62
CA ALA A 75 5.74 -16.06 3.87
C ALA A 75 6.33 -15.15 2.77
N ARG A 76 5.48 -14.49 1.98
CA ARG A 76 5.93 -13.55 0.92
C ARG A 76 6.69 -12.36 1.48
N LEU A 77 6.24 -11.80 2.60
CA LEU A 77 6.94 -10.70 3.26
C LEU A 77 8.37 -11.09 3.65
N ARG A 78 8.56 -12.30 4.18
CA ARG A 78 9.90 -12.81 4.53
C ARG A 78 10.77 -13.04 3.31
N GLU A 79 10.21 -13.55 2.21
CA GLU A 79 10.93 -13.71 0.93
C GLU A 79 11.42 -12.36 0.37
N LEU A 80 10.67 -11.27 0.61
CA LEU A 80 11.06 -9.91 0.22
C LEU A 80 12.09 -9.28 1.17
N GLY A 81 12.58 -10.02 2.17
CA GLY A 81 13.51 -9.49 3.18
C GLY A 81 12.83 -8.76 4.32
N GLY A 82 11.51 -8.93 4.48
CA GLY A 82 10.74 -8.36 5.58
C GLY A 82 10.89 -9.16 6.88
N THR A 83 11.04 -8.44 7.98
CA THR A 83 11.01 -9.00 9.34
C THR A 83 9.64 -8.75 9.94
N VAL A 84 8.87 -9.82 10.15
CA VAL A 84 7.53 -9.73 10.76
C VAL A 84 7.68 -9.57 12.27
N GLU A 85 7.18 -8.46 12.79
CA GLU A 85 7.30 -8.08 14.20
C GLU A 85 6.06 -8.51 15.01
N ALA A 86 4.88 -8.42 14.40
CA ALA A 86 3.64 -8.83 15.04
C ALA A 86 2.63 -9.35 13.99
N VAL A 87 1.80 -10.30 14.42
CA VAL A 87 0.73 -10.88 13.61
C VAL A 87 -0.50 -11.08 14.50
N ASP A 88 -1.66 -10.66 14.01
CA ASP A 88 -2.96 -11.09 14.53
C ASP A 88 -3.84 -11.54 13.36
N ALA A 89 -3.89 -12.87 13.16
CA ALA A 89 -4.67 -13.47 12.09
C ALA A 89 -6.19 -13.36 12.31
N THR A 90 -6.65 -13.10 13.54
CA THR A 90 -8.08 -12.99 13.87
C THR A 90 -8.68 -11.75 13.22
N ILE A 91 -7.92 -10.65 13.19
CA ILE A 91 -8.32 -9.37 12.60
C ILE A 91 -7.62 -9.08 11.27
N GLY A 92 -6.72 -9.96 10.82
CA GLY A 92 -5.93 -9.79 9.61
C GLY A 92 -4.91 -8.66 9.73
N TYR A 93 -4.24 -8.54 10.87
CA TYR A 93 -3.22 -7.52 11.12
C TYR A 93 -1.82 -8.13 11.01
N VAL A 94 -0.91 -7.45 10.33
CA VAL A 94 0.52 -7.80 10.29
C VAL A 94 1.35 -6.52 10.40
N ARG A 95 2.31 -6.50 11.31
CA ARG A 95 3.34 -5.46 11.42
C ARG A 95 4.66 -6.02 10.94
N VAL A 96 5.31 -5.34 10.00
CA VAL A 96 6.51 -5.83 9.34
C VAL A 96 7.48 -4.68 9.07
N SER A 97 8.77 -4.89 9.38
CA SER A 97 9.84 -4.02 8.93
C SER A 97 10.38 -4.55 7.60
N VAL A 98 10.40 -3.70 6.56
CA VAL A 98 10.86 -4.08 5.22
C VAL A 98 11.86 -3.06 4.68
N PRO A 99 12.81 -3.47 3.82
CA PRO A 99 13.65 -2.51 3.10
C PRO A 99 12.80 -1.52 2.30
N THR A 100 13.13 -0.23 2.34
CA THR A 100 12.38 0.81 1.61
C THR A 100 12.28 0.51 0.12
N ALA A 101 13.33 -0.09 -0.45
CA ALA A 101 13.38 -0.50 -1.86
C ALA A 101 12.26 -1.48 -2.26
N VAL A 102 11.76 -2.29 -1.31
CA VAL A 102 10.70 -3.29 -1.57
C VAL A 102 9.35 -2.91 -0.97
N ALA A 103 9.26 -1.81 -0.22
CA ALA A 103 8.02 -1.38 0.45
C ALA A 103 6.84 -1.24 -0.52
N LYS A 104 7.08 -0.73 -1.73
CA LYS A 104 6.05 -0.62 -2.78
C LYS A 104 5.59 -1.98 -3.34
N ALA A 105 6.43 -3.01 -3.26
CA ALA A 105 6.09 -4.36 -3.71
C ALA A 105 5.16 -5.06 -2.70
N VAL A 106 5.24 -4.71 -1.42
CA VAL A 106 4.38 -5.28 -0.36
C VAL A 106 2.89 -5.07 -0.64
N GLY A 107 2.50 -3.89 -1.12
CA GLY A 107 1.10 -3.59 -1.48
C GLY A 107 0.58 -4.35 -2.70
N LYS A 108 1.42 -5.14 -3.38
CA LYS A 108 1.05 -5.98 -4.52
C LYS A 108 0.95 -7.46 -4.16
N ILE A 109 1.21 -7.83 -2.91
CA ILE A 109 1.08 -9.22 -2.45
C ILE A 109 -0.40 -9.58 -2.41
N ASP A 110 -0.76 -10.72 -3.01
CA ASP A 110 -2.12 -11.23 -2.97
C ASP A 110 -2.62 -11.42 -1.53
N GLY A 111 -3.86 -10.99 -1.27
CA GLY A 111 -4.45 -11.02 0.06
C GLY A 111 -4.13 -9.80 0.93
N VAL A 112 -3.27 -8.88 0.50
CA VAL A 112 -3.10 -7.58 1.19
C VAL A 112 -4.23 -6.63 0.76
N ARG A 113 -4.98 -6.12 1.74
CA ARG A 113 -6.08 -5.16 1.53
C ARG A 113 -5.63 -3.71 1.68
N ARG A 114 -4.77 -3.44 2.66
CA ARG A 114 -4.30 -2.09 2.98
C ARG A 114 -2.88 -2.15 3.51
N VAL A 115 -2.11 -1.12 3.18
CA VAL A 115 -0.77 -0.89 3.69
C VAL A 115 -0.74 0.53 4.24
N ASP A 116 -0.36 0.65 5.51
CA ASP A 116 -0.12 1.92 6.18
C ASP A 116 1.34 1.95 6.65
N VAL A 117 1.98 3.12 6.59
CA VAL A 117 3.37 3.32 7.04
C VAL A 117 3.33 3.81 8.48
N GLU A 118 4.10 3.17 9.35
CA GLU A 118 4.29 3.64 10.71
C GLU A 118 5.36 4.75 10.70
N MET A 119 4.95 5.98 10.99
CA MET A 119 5.86 7.11 11.05
C MET A 119 6.50 7.19 12.44
N PRO A 120 7.82 7.42 12.53
CA PRO A 120 8.45 7.73 13.81
C PRO A 120 7.87 9.02 14.38
N LEU A 121 7.64 9.04 15.69
CA LEU A 121 7.32 10.27 16.41
C LEU A 121 8.62 11.07 16.58
N SER A 122 8.76 12.21 15.89
CA SER A 122 9.82 13.16 16.20
C SER A 122 9.47 13.89 17.49
N ASN A 123 10.20 13.60 18.56
CA ASN A 123 10.29 14.50 19.70
C ASN A 123 11.44 15.47 19.37
N GLU A 124 11.12 16.61 18.77
CA GLU A 124 12.10 17.70 18.74
C GLU A 124 12.34 18.15 20.19
N ASP A 125 13.60 18.22 20.57
CA ASP A 125 14.02 18.69 21.89
C ASP A 125 13.49 20.13 22.07
N PRO A 126 12.64 20.43 23.06
CA PRO A 126 12.23 21.81 23.28
C PRO A 126 13.48 22.62 23.62
N GLU A 127 13.78 23.64 22.80
CA GLU A 127 14.86 24.58 23.12
C GLU A 127 14.62 25.17 24.53
N PRO A 128 15.68 25.26 25.36
CA PRO A 128 15.59 25.68 26.76
C PRO A 128 15.15 27.14 26.96
#